data_AF-A0A151N0C0-F1
#
_entry.id   AF-A0A151N0C0-F1
#
_cell.length_a   1.000
_cell.length_b   1.000
_cell.length_c   1.000
_cell.angle_alpha   90.00
_cell.angle_beta   90.00
_cell.angle_gamma   90.00
#
_symmetry.space_group_name_H-M   'P 1'
#
loop_
_entity.id
_entity.type
_entity.pdbx_description
1 polymer ?
#
loop_
_entity_poly.entity_id
_entity_poly.type
_entity_poly.pdbx_seq_one_letter_code
_entity_poly.pdbx_strand_id
1 'polypeptide(L)'
;MDEESLEAAIQTYNAQLKQVELALGAGLDPSQQSDLIQLQEDLKQLIELTESSLVSVKKSKLFATLDPAAPSASPADHLKQDANPGSSSYDDEYAAFKEAIAEAGGKDRPSSTRDEVSPKKDGEADGENESKYSDEEEEFGREEEEEEEEEMSGMKVKAPYYSSWGTLEYHNAMIVGTEYLEDGSAGVRVLYLYPTHKSLKPCPFFLDGKCRFKENCRFSHGQVVLVEELRPFEEPDLSSMEVGSACLAKHNDGIWYAAKITDIDSGYYTVKFDSLLLKEAVVEGDGIIPPLRSDESSSEESEEDNVDDSGYAKVIDSASLENGDWTPACSSSFAGWEAHTRGIGSKLLARMGYEFGKGLGKNSEGRVEPVQAVVLPKGKSLDQCAEILQKKEGKLHPSKSRKRQVKGNHRAAASSGSRKPSRNVFDFLNEKLQGEGSGKQEEGGMGLPERNSKEIYHASKSTKKALSVRLFQTMEKIEQTQKNIKGIQEALARNIGRHSVATAQLEEKLANAHRQLGQLRAQEASLQREQKKADTHKKMTEF
;
A
#
# COMPACT_ATOMS: atom_id res chain seq x y z
N MET A 1 -3.96 -35.90 10.18
CA MET A 1 -2.71 -36.47 10.71
C MET A 1 -3.00 -36.84 12.13
N ASP A 2 -2.95 -38.13 12.44
CA ASP A 2 -3.31 -38.62 13.76
C ASP A 2 -2.11 -38.44 14.71
N GLU A 3 -2.40 -38.13 15.97
CA GLU A 3 -1.39 -37.90 17.03
C GLU A 3 -0.41 -39.06 17.15
N GLU A 4 -0.93 -40.30 17.15
CA GLU A 4 -0.15 -41.53 17.21
C GLU A 4 0.76 -41.71 15.99
N SER A 5 0.32 -41.26 14.81
CA SER A 5 1.11 -41.35 13.58
C SER A 5 2.31 -40.40 13.59
N LEU A 6 2.15 -39.20 14.18
CA LEU A 6 3.23 -38.22 14.30
C LEU A 6 4.24 -38.65 15.37
N GLU A 7 3.78 -39.22 16.48
CA GLU A 7 4.66 -39.78 17.52
C GLU A 7 5.48 -40.96 17.01
N ALA A 8 4.87 -41.87 16.23
CA ALA A 8 5.59 -42.97 15.58
C ALA A 8 6.62 -42.48 14.55
N ALA A 9 6.31 -41.42 13.80
CA ALA A 9 7.24 -40.82 12.85
C ALA A 9 8.45 -40.20 13.57
N ILE A 10 8.23 -39.44 14.65
CA ILE A 10 9.30 -38.85 15.48
C ILE A 10 10.20 -39.95 16.06
N GLN A 11 9.65 -41.06 16.54
CA GLN A 11 10.45 -42.20 17.03
C GLN A 11 11.30 -42.82 15.91
N THR A 12 10.75 -42.92 14.70
CA THR A 12 11.47 -43.44 13.53
C THR A 12 12.62 -42.53 13.11
N TYR A 13 12.39 -41.21 13.05
CA TYR A 13 13.43 -40.23 12.73
C TYR A 13 14.52 -40.17 13.79
N ASN A 14 14.16 -40.27 15.07
CA ASN A 14 15.15 -40.36 16.17
C ASN A 14 16.01 -41.64 16.09
N ALA A 15 15.42 -42.77 15.67
CA ALA A 15 16.18 -44.00 15.45
C ALA A 15 17.16 -43.87 14.27
N GLN A 16 16.73 -43.22 13.18
CA GLN A 16 17.57 -42.93 12.01
C GLN A 16 18.70 -41.95 12.36
N LEU A 17 18.41 -40.90 13.13
CA LEU A 17 19.40 -39.94 13.60
C LEU A 17 20.50 -40.61 14.43
N LYS A 18 20.12 -41.50 15.37
CA LYS A 18 21.09 -42.30 16.14
C LYS A 18 21.95 -43.20 15.27
N GLN A 19 21.38 -43.75 14.19
CA GLN A 19 22.13 -44.58 13.25
C GLN A 19 23.16 -43.75 12.46
N VAL A 20 22.79 -42.53 12.06
CA VAL A 20 23.70 -41.58 11.38
C VAL A 20 24.81 -41.11 12.34
N GLU A 21 24.50 -40.84 13.59
CA GLU A 21 25.48 -40.46 14.62
C GLU A 21 26.47 -41.58 14.94
N LEU A 22 26.01 -42.83 14.98
CA LEU A 22 26.88 -43.99 15.12
C LEU A 22 27.78 -44.19 13.90
N ALA A 23 27.27 -43.93 12.68
CA ALA A 23 28.06 -44.00 11.45
C ALA A 23 29.14 -42.90 11.39
N LEU A 24 28.82 -41.69 11.83
CA LEU A 24 29.78 -40.58 11.97
C LEU A 24 30.84 -40.88 13.04
N GLY A 25 30.45 -41.50 14.17
CA GLY A 25 31.38 -41.90 15.23
C GLY A 25 32.29 -43.08 14.88
N ALA A 26 31.91 -43.91 13.91
CA ALA A 26 32.70 -45.06 13.45
C ALA A 26 33.83 -44.68 12.46
N GLY A 27 33.91 -43.42 12.02
CA GLY A 27 34.99 -42.93 11.15
C GLY A 27 34.99 -43.53 9.75
N LEU A 28 33.88 -43.40 9.03
CA LEU A 28 33.73 -43.81 7.62
C LEU A 28 34.47 -42.86 6.64
N ASP A 29 34.51 -43.24 5.36
CA ASP A 29 35.24 -42.56 4.28
C ASP A 29 35.05 -41.02 4.28
N PRO A 30 36.12 -40.21 4.13
CA PRO A 30 36.06 -38.76 4.21
C PRO A 30 35.12 -38.10 3.20
N SER A 31 34.86 -38.76 2.07
CA SER A 31 33.95 -38.27 1.03
C SER A 31 32.47 -38.41 1.37
N GLN A 32 32.10 -39.27 2.31
CA GLN A 32 30.70 -39.48 2.74
C GLN A 32 30.40 -38.76 4.07
N GLN A 33 31.43 -38.24 4.74
CA GLN A 33 31.29 -37.57 6.01
C GLN A 33 30.51 -36.25 5.90
N SER A 34 30.70 -35.48 4.82
CA SER A 34 29.91 -34.28 4.54
C SER A 34 28.42 -34.59 4.39
N ASP A 35 28.11 -35.65 3.64
CA ASP A 35 26.74 -36.05 3.33
C ASP A 35 26.02 -36.58 4.57
N LEU A 36 26.75 -37.29 5.46
CA LEU A 36 26.21 -37.75 6.73
C LEU A 36 26.00 -36.61 7.74
N ILE A 37 26.84 -35.57 7.73
CA ILE A 37 26.64 -34.37 8.55
C ILE A 37 25.40 -33.61 8.06
N GLN A 38 25.26 -33.42 6.75
CA GLN A 38 24.08 -32.79 6.17
C GLN A 38 22.80 -33.58 6.49
N LEU A 39 22.84 -34.91 6.36
CA LEU A 39 21.72 -35.78 6.72
C LEU A 39 21.38 -35.70 8.23
N GLN A 40 22.37 -35.53 9.10
CA GLN A 40 22.15 -35.33 10.53
C GLN A 40 21.41 -34.01 10.81
N GLU A 41 21.80 -32.93 10.13
CA GLU A 41 21.13 -31.63 10.24
C GLU A 41 19.70 -31.69 9.71
N ASP A 42 19.50 -32.29 8.53
CA ASP A 42 18.18 -32.45 7.92
C ASP A 42 17.23 -33.29 8.80
N LEU A 43 17.73 -34.38 9.40
CA LEU A 43 16.93 -35.21 10.32
C LEU A 43 16.57 -34.46 11.61
N LYS A 44 17.45 -33.60 12.13
CA LYS A 44 17.13 -32.75 13.30
C LYS A 44 16.04 -31.73 12.97
N GLN A 45 16.14 -31.07 11.82
CA GLN A 45 15.11 -30.13 11.36
C GLN A 45 13.77 -30.83 11.12
N LEU A 46 13.77 -32.03 10.55
CA LEU A 46 12.56 -32.81 10.32
C LEU A 46 11.88 -33.24 11.64
N ILE A 47 12.67 -33.59 12.67
CA ILE A 47 12.15 -33.88 14.01
C ILE A 47 11.49 -32.64 14.61
N GLU A 48 12.13 -31.46 14.54
CA GLU A 48 11.58 -30.21 15.06
C GLU A 48 10.25 -29.80 14.37
N LEU A 49 10.18 -29.94 13.05
CA LEU A 49 8.96 -29.66 12.28
C LEU A 49 7.82 -30.65 12.61
N THR A 50 8.16 -31.90 12.90
CA THR A 50 7.15 -32.92 13.25
C THR A 50 6.69 -32.81 14.71
N GLU A 51 7.57 -32.40 15.61
CA GLU A 51 7.24 -32.07 17.00
C GLU A 51 6.34 -30.83 17.10
N SER A 52 6.65 -29.76 16.36
CA SER A 52 5.78 -28.57 16.30
C SER A 52 4.40 -28.89 15.71
N SER A 53 4.34 -29.76 14.69
CA SER A 53 3.08 -30.27 14.15
C SER A 53 2.29 -31.09 15.19
N LEU A 54 2.96 -31.93 15.98
CA LEU A 54 2.35 -32.70 17.06
C LEU A 54 1.79 -31.79 18.16
N VAL A 55 2.51 -30.75 18.55
CA VAL A 55 2.05 -29.76 19.54
C VAL A 55 0.80 -29.03 19.03
N SER A 56 0.78 -28.65 17.75
CA SER A 56 -0.41 -28.02 17.14
C SER A 56 -1.63 -28.96 17.15
N VAL A 57 -1.44 -30.24 16.84
CA VAL A 57 -2.52 -31.24 16.88
C VAL A 57 -3.02 -31.45 18.32
N LYS A 58 -2.11 -31.61 19.29
CA LYS A 58 -2.46 -31.73 20.72
C LYS A 58 -3.20 -30.50 21.24
N LYS A 59 -2.76 -29.31 20.84
CA LYS A 59 -3.44 -28.04 21.15
C LYS A 59 -4.87 -28.06 20.59
N SER A 60 -5.06 -28.36 19.31
CA SER A 60 -6.39 -28.42 18.70
C SER A 60 -7.33 -29.44 19.35
N LYS A 61 -6.80 -30.61 19.76
CA LYS A 61 -7.55 -31.65 20.47
C LYS A 61 -7.98 -31.20 21.87
N LEU A 62 -7.11 -30.52 22.60
CA LEU A 62 -7.45 -29.93 23.90
C LEU A 62 -8.49 -28.82 23.77
N PHE A 63 -8.37 -27.96 22.76
CA PHE A 63 -9.40 -26.95 22.47
C PHE A 63 -10.75 -27.58 22.13
N ALA A 64 -10.77 -28.68 21.36
CA ALA A 64 -12.00 -29.42 21.07
C ALA A 64 -12.63 -30.09 22.31
N THR A 65 -11.85 -30.41 23.34
CA THR A 65 -12.37 -30.95 24.61
C THR A 65 -12.82 -29.87 25.61
N LEU A 66 -12.36 -28.63 25.46
CA LEU A 66 -12.62 -27.52 26.37
C LEU A 66 -13.73 -26.57 25.88
N ASP A 67 -14.27 -26.80 24.69
CA ASP A 67 -15.41 -26.05 24.16
C ASP A 67 -16.74 -26.80 24.42
N PRO A 68 -17.54 -26.40 25.44
CA PRO A 68 -18.86 -26.97 25.69
C PRO A 68 -19.95 -26.31 24.84
N ALA A 69 -19.65 -25.82 23.62
CA ALA A 69 -20.64 -25.10 22.83
C ALA A 69 -20.49 -25.25 21.29
N ALA A 70 -20.73 -26.45 20.73
CA ALA A 70 -21.36 -26.53 19.40
C ALA A 70 -22.08 -27.87 19.14
N PRO A 71 -23.24 -27.88 18.44
CA PRO A 71 -24.12 -29.04 18.32
C PRO A 71 -23.79 -29.91 17.09
N SER A 72 -23.64 -31.22 17.28
CA SER A 72 -23.81 -32.17 16.19
C SER A 72 -24.33 -33.52 16.68
N ALA A 73 -25.57 -33.82 16.26
CA ALA A 73 -26.19 -35.13 16.02
C ALA A 73 -25.97 -36.30 17.00
N SER A 74 -27.05 -36.66 17.70
CA SER A 74 -27.23 -37.90 18.48
C SER A 74 -27.20 -39.16 17.59
N PRO A 75 -26.99 -40.37 18.15
CA PRO A 75 -28.05 -41.04 18.94
C PRO A 75 -27.56 -41.80 20.20
N ALA A 76 -28.42 -41.81 21.24
CA ALA A 76 -28.58 -42.78 22.36
C ALA A 76 -27.31 -43.37 23.03
N ASP A 77 -27.12 -43.41 24.35
CA ASP A 77 -27.99 -44.06 25.35
C ASP A 77 -27.41 -43.89 26.79
N HIS A 78 -28.26 -43.99 27.81
CA HIS A 78 -27.98 -44.33 29.23
C HIS A 78 -26.94 -43.60 30.15
N LEU A 79 -27.49 -42.87 31.13
CA LEU A 79 -27.23 -42.82 32.60
C LEU A 79 -25.78 -42.79 33.17
N LYS A 80 -25.43 -41.74 33.95
CA LYS A 80 -25.39 -41.70 35.45
C LYS A 80 -24.67 -40.44 35.97
N GLN A 81 -25.10 -40.04 37.17
CA GLN A 81 -24.55 -39.00 38.05
C GLN A 81 -23.04 -39.18 38.32
N ASP A 82 -22.31 -38.08 38.47
CA ASP A 82 -21.59 -37.76 39.71
C ASP A 82 -21.15 -36.29 39.74
N ALA A 83 -21.25 -35.70 40.93
CA ALA A 83 -20.97 -34.31 41.24
C ALA A 83 -19.46 -34.04 41.44
N ASN A 84 -18.98 -32.86 41.03
CA ASN A 84 -17.98 -32.12 41.81
C ASN A 84 -18.01 -30.60 41.49
N PRO A 85 -17.92 -29.71 42.49
CA PRO A 85 -17.98 -28.26 42.33
C PRO A 85 -16.57 -27.64 42.29
N GLY A 86 -16.36 -26.63 41.44
CA GLY A 86 -15.08 -25.91 41.45
C GLY A 86 -14.93 -24.93 40.30
N SER A 87 -15.70 -23.85 40.28
CA SER A 87 -15.43 -22.69 39.42
C SER A 87 -16.22 -21.43 39.83
N SER A 88 -16.29 -21.10 41.11
CA SER A 88 -16.95 -19.85 41.55
C SER A 88 -16.15 -19.03 42.55
N SER A 89 -14.87 -19.35 42.79
CA SER A 89 -14.05 -18.60 43.77
C SER A 89 -13.29 -17.43 43.15
N TYR A 90 -12.95 -17.48 41.86
CA TYR A 90 -12.10 -16.48 41.22
C TYR A 90 -12.89 -15.27 40.71
N ASP A 91 -14.15 -15.46 40.32
CA ASP A 91 -15.01 -14.36 39.86
C ASP A 91 -15.43 -13.43 41.01
N ASP A 92 -15.66 -13.98 42.21
CA ASP A 92 -16.00 -13.20 43.40
C ASP A 92 -14.81 -12.36 43.90
N GLU A 93 -13.60 -12.91 43.88
CA GLU A 93 -12.38 -12.17 44.26
C GLU A 93 -12.03 -11.08 43.24
N TYR A 94 -12.25 -11.34 41.94
CA TYR A 94 -12.02 -10.36 40.88
C TYR A 94 -13.06 -9.23 40.90
N ALA A 95 -14.32 -9.54 41.22
CA ALA A 95 -15.37 -8.53 41.42
C ALA A 95 -15.06 -7.63 42.64
N ALA A 96 -14.64 -8.22 43.77
CA ALA A 96 -14.26 -7.48 44.96
C ALA A 96 -13.02 -6.58 44.71
N PHE A 97 -12.08 -7.03 43.89
CA PHE A 97 -10.90 -6.24 43.52
C PHE A 97 -11.26 -5.04 42.64
N LYS A 98 -12.18 -5.21 41.68
CA LYS A 98 -12.67 -4.08 40.86
C LYS A 98 -13.40 -3.04 41.69
N GLU A 99 -14.19 -3.45 42.68
CA GLU A 99 -14.89 -2.53 43.58
C GLU A 99 -13.91 -1.75 44.48
N ALA A 100 -12.85 -2.40 44.98
CA ALA A 100 -11.82 -1.75 45.79
C ALA A 100 -11.00 -0.69 45.03
N ILE A 101 -10.74 -0.90 43.73
CA ILE A 101 -10.05 0.09 42.87
C ILE A 101 -10.95 1.31 42.64
N ALA A 102 -12.26 1.09 42.43
CA ALA A 102 -13.23 2.17 42.26
C ALA A 102 -13.37 3.02 43.53
N GLU A 103 -13.29 2.40 44.72
CA GLU A 103 -13.37 3.11 46.00
C GLU A 103 -12.07 3.88 46.33
N ALA A 104 -10.91 3.41 45.84
CA ALA A 104 -9.61 4.05 46.06
C ALA A 104 -9.36 5.29 45.17
N GLY A 105 -10.11 5.47 44.08
CA GLY A 105 -9.95 6.57 43.13
C GLY A 105 -10.66 7.89 43.49
N GLY A 106 -11.40 7.94 44.59
CA GLY A 106 -12.31 9.05 44.91
C GLY A 106 -11.90 9.92 46.09
N LYS A 107 -10.75 10.61 46.07
CA LYS A 107 -10.46 11.73 47.00
C LYS A 107 -9.62 12.84 46.35
N ASP A 108 -10.33 13.85 45.83
CA ASP A 108 -10.04 15.27 46.08
C ASP A 108 -11.36 16.07 46.11
N ARG A 109 -11.55 16.83 47.19
CA ARG A 109 -12.78 17.53 47.67
C ARG A 109 -12.85 19.00 47.13
N PRO A 110 -13.90 19.85 47.33
CA PRO A 110 -14.82 19.88 48.49
C PRO A 110 -16.33 20.26 48.30
N SER A 111 -17.18 19.55 49.05
CA SER A 111 -18.20 20.03 50.04
C SER A 111 -19.34 21.02 49.67
N SER A 112 -20.60 20.52 49.73
CA SER A 112 -21.80 21.21 50.27
C SER A 112 -22.94 20.17 50.45
N THR A 113 -23.09 19.55 51.63
CA THR A 113 -24.19 19.72 52.61
C THR A 113 -25.62 19.31 52.21
N ARG A 114 -26.10 18.20 52.83
CA ARG A 114 -27.43 17.95 53.46
C ARG A 114 -28.68 17.99 52.55
N ASP A 115 -29.70 17.12 52.62
CA ASP A 115 -30.27 16.26 53.67
C ASP A 115 -30.97 15.02 53.02
N GLU A 116 -31.26 14.02 53.86
CA GLU A 116 -32.01 12.80 53.57
C GLU A 116 -33.44 13.01 53.01
N VAL A 117 -33.99 11.99 52.32
CA VAL A 117 -35.18 11.21 52.74
C VAL A 117 -35.61 10.25 51.62
N SER A 118 -35.68 8.96 51.91
CA SER A 118 -36.44 7.95 51.14
C SER A 118 -37.94 8.05 51.46
N PRO A 119 -38.85 7.60 50.58
CA PRO A 119 -39.46 6.30 50.90
C PRO A 119 -39.84 5.42 49.69
N LYS A 120 -40.22 4.19 50.03
CA LYS A 120 -40.50 2.99 49.24
C LYS A 120 -41.79 3.02 48.41
N LYS A 121 -41.75 2.21 47.33
CA LYS A 121 -42.75 1.30 46.69
C LYS A 121 -44.24 1.66 46.70
N ASP A 122 -44.90 1.51 45.53
CA ASP A 122 -45.85 0.41 45.22
C ASP A 122 -46.50 0.57 43.82
N GLY A 123 -46.67 -0.55 43.09
CA GLY A 123 -47.91 -0.87 42.36
C GLY A 123 -48.15 -0.41 40.90
N GLU A 124 -47.83 -1.30 39.96
CA GLU A 124 -48.64 -1.80 38.81
C GLU A 124 -49.30 -0.88 37.73
N ALA A 125 -48.92 -1.21 36.49
CA ALA A 125 -49.73 -1.45 35.28
C ALA A 125 -49.83 -0.40 34.15
N ASP A 126 -49.48 -0.93 32.97
CA ASP A 126 -49.86 -0.58 31.59
C ASP A 126 -49.30 0.67 30.91
N GLY A 127 -48.61 0.43 29.78
CA GLY A 127 -48.37 1.42 28.74
C GLY A 127 -47.06 1.21 27.99
N GLU A 128 -47.15 0.50 26.87
CA GLU A 128 -46.19 0.42 25.78
C GLU A 128 -45.33 1.70 25.61
N ASN A 129 -44.01 1.58 25.68
CA ASN A 129 -43.12 2.53 25.01
C ASN A 129 -41.80 1.86 24.65
N GLU A 130 -41.62 1.66 23.35
CA GLU A 130 -40.43 1.15 22.71
C GLU A 130 -39.23 2.10 22.91
N SER A 131 -38.05 1.47 23.01
CA SER A 131 -36.73 1.95 22.61
C SER A 131 -36.53 3.47 22.46
N LYS A 132 -36.00 4.13 23.49
CA LYS A 132 -35.40 5.47 23.34
C LYS A 132 -34.29 5.78 24.37
N TYR A 133 -33.48 4.78 24.69
CA TYR A 133 -32.35 4.94 25.62
C TYR A 133 -31.06 4.26 25.16
N SER A 134 -31.00 3.72 23.93
CA SER A 134 -29.78 3.08 23.39
C SER A 134 -29.04 3.94 22.35
N ASP A 135 -29.68 4.96 21.77
CA ASP A 135 -29.11 5.72 20.64
C ASP A 135 -28.02 6.71 21.09
N GLU A 136 -28.13 7.28 22.30
CA GLU A 136 -27.18 8.30 22.80
C GLU A 136 -25.87 7.68 23.34
N GLU A 137 -25.90 6.45 23.85
CA GLU A 137 -24.69 5.73 24.30
C GLU A 137 -23.93 5.08 23.13
N GLU A 138 -24.64 4.62 22.10
CA GLU A 138 -24.02 4.10 20.86
C GLU A 138 -23.43 5.21 19.97
N GLU A 139 -24.03 6.41 19.96
CA GLU A 139 -23.49 7.58 19.22
C GLU A 139 -22.21 8.11 19.88
N PHE A 140 -22.14 8.14 21.22
CA PHE A 140 -20.96 8.59 21.96
C PHE A 140 -19.76 7.63 21.79
N GLY A 141 -19.99 6.30 21.85
CA GLY A 141 -18.92 5.32 21.63
C GLY A 141 -18.36 5.32 20.20
N ARG A 142 -19.20 5.58 19.19
CA ARG A 142 -18.74 5.71 17.80
C ARG A 142 -17.96 7.00 17.56
N GLU A 143 -18.32 8.11 18.20
CA GLU A 143 -17.57 9.37 18.11
C GLU A 143 -16.16 9.22 18.73
N GLU A 144 -16.03 8.56 19.88
CA GLU A 144 -14.72 8.28 20.50
C GLU A 144 -13.84 7.35 19.64
N GLU A 145 -14.41 6.27 19.10
CA GLU A 145 -13.69 5.38 18.18
C GLU A 145 -13.21 6.13 16.92
N GLU A 146 -14.09 6.92 16.26
CA GLU A 146 -13.74 7.73 15.08
C GLU A 146 -12.63 8.76 15.38
N GLU A 147 -12.61 9.37 16.57
CA GLU A 147 -11.56 10.30 16.98
C GLU A 147 -10.19 9.60 17.16
N GLU A 148 -10.16 8.38 17.70
CA GLU A 148 -8.95 7.57 17.84
C GLU A 148 -8.41 7.11 16.48
N GLU A 149 -9.28 6.65 15.56
CA GLU A 149 -8.90 6.30 14.17
C GLU A 149 -8.19 7.48 13.47
N GLU A 150 -8.67 8.69 13.74
CA GLU A 150 -8.18 9.93 13.17
C GLU A 150 -6.86 10.42 13.77
N GLU A 151 -6.56 10.10 15.03
CA GLU A 151 -5.28 10.41 15.67
C GLU A 151 -4.15 9.50 15.17
N MET A 152 -4.45 8.22 14.93
CA MET A 152 -3.46 7.26 14.45
C MET A 152 -3.04 7.51 12.98
N SER A 153 -3.90 8.14 12.19
CA SER A 153 -3.62 8.40 10.76
C SER A 153 -2.48 9.41 10.58
N GLY A 154 -1.45 9.00 9.85
CA GLY A 154 -0.25 9.78 9.58
C GLY A 154 0.86 9.63 10.62
N MET A 155 0.70 8.78 11.63
CA MET A 155 1.79 8.40 12.53
C MET A 155 2.84 7.57 11.77
N LYS A 156 4.11 7.92 11.96
CA LYS A 156 5.24 7.13 11.47
C LYS A 156 5.53 6.02 12.48
N VAL A 157 5.67 4.80 11.98
CA VAL A 157 5.91 3.59 12.77
C VAL A 157 6.89 2.68 12.04
N LYS A 158 7.31 1.59 12.68
CA LYS A 158 8.04 0.51 12.03
C LYS A 158 7.17 -0.75 12.06
N ALA A 159 6.87 -1.32 10.89
CA ALA A 159 5.88 -2.36 10.71
C ALA A 159 6.49 -3.65 10.15
N PRO A 160 5.90 -4.83 10.46
CA PRO A 160 6.35 -6.11 9.94
C PRO A 160 6.06 -6.25 8.44
N TYR A 161 7.10 -6.54 7.67
CA TYR A 161 7.08 -6.83 6.24
C TYR A 161 7.52 -8.26 5.99
N TYR A 162 6.68 -9.00 5.29
CA TYR A 162 7.03 -10.34 4.81
C TYR A 162 7.58 -10.22 3.39
N SER A 163 8.86 -10.54 3.25
CA SER A 163 9.48 -10.67 1.93
C SER A 163 8.82 -11.81 1.16
N SER A 164 8.89 -11.77 -0.17
CA SER A 164 8.32 -12.83 -1.05
C SER A 164 8.89 -14.23 -0.78
N TRP A 165 10.02 -14.32 -0.07
CA TRP A 165 10.70 -15.56 0.29
C TRP A 165 10.44 -15.99 1.75
N GLY A 166 9.53 -15.30 2.46
CA GLY A 166 9.09 -15.66 3.82
C GLY A 166 9.87 -15.01 4.96
N THR A 167 10.92 -14.24 4.70
CA THR A 167 11.66 -13.51 5.75
C THR A 167 10.83 -12.37 6.32
N LEU A 168 10.68 -12.35 7.65
CA LEU A 168 10.06 -11.25 8.39
C LEU A 168 11.10 -10.16 8.69
N GLU A 169 10.86 -8.97 8.16
CA GLU A 169 11.69 -7.78 8.39
C GLU A 169 10.83 -6.62 8.91
N TYR A 170 11.43 -5.68 9.63
CA TYR A 170 10.71 -4.51 10.13
C TYR A 170 11.12 -3.28 9.33
N HIS A 171 10.16 -2.65 8.66
CA HIS A 171 10.40 -1.50 7.79
C HIS A 171 9.62 -0.27 8.26
N ASN A 172 10.20 0.91 8.05
CA ASN A 172 9.53 2.15 8.37
C ASN A 172 8.30 2.35 7.47
N ALA A 173 7.18 2.64 8.11
CA ALA A 173 5.88 2.79 7.49
C ALA A 173 5.11 3.95 8.12
N MET A 174 4.01 4.33 7.49
CA MET A 174 3.07 5.32 8.01
C MET A 174 1.68 4.70 8.08
N ILE A 175 0.99 4.92 9.20
CA ILE A 175 -0.40 4.50 9.39
C ILE A 175 -1.30 5.37 8.52
N VAL A 176 -2.21 4.74 7.78
CA VAL A 176 -3.18 5.42 6.91
C VAL A 176 -4.55 5.50 7.58
N GLY A 177 -4.90 4.47 8.34
CA GLY A 177 -6.15 4.36 9.10
C GLY A 177 -6.22 3.01 9.79
N THR A 178 -7.17 2.87 10.69
CA THR A 178 -7.57 1.62 11.36
C THR A 178 -8.38 0.75 10.40
N GLU A 179 -8.25 -0.56 10.54
CA GLU A 179 -9.01 -1.55 9.79
C GLU A 179 -9.09 -2.85 10.56
N TYR A 180 -10.27 -3.47 10.60
CA TYR A 180 -10.46 -4.76 11.24
C TYR A 180 -9.94 -5.88 10.35
N LEU A 181 -9.20 -6.82 10.95
CA LEU A 181 -8.74 -8.04 10.28
C LEU A 181 -9.91 -9.03 10.10
N GLU A 182 -9.68 -10.07 9.30
CA GLU A 182 -10.67 -11.12 9.01
C GLU A 182 -11.12 -11.89 10.27
N ASP A 183 -10.29 -11.89 11.32
CA ASP A 183 -10.57 -12.49 12.62
C ASP A 183 -11.34 -11.56 13.59
N GLY A 184 -11.67 -10.35 13.15
CA GLY A 184 -12.38 -9.34 13.94
C GLY A 184 -11.47 -8.56 14.90
N SER A 185 -10.16 -8.79 14.88
CA SER A 185 -9.21 -8.01 15.65
C SER A 185 -8.99 -6.62 15.04
N ALA A 186 -8.77 -5.61 15.89
CA ALA A 186 -8.47 -4.26 15.45
C ALA A 186 -7.01 -4.17 14.96
N GLY A 187 -6.82 -3.77 13.70
CA GLY A 187 -5.51 -3.53 13.11
C GLY A 187 -5.40 -2.13 12.54
N VAL A 188 -4.22 -1.82 12.03
CA VAL A 188 -3.97 -0.59 11.29
C VAL A 188 -3.41 -0.89 9.92
N ARG A 189 -3.84 -0.12 8.93
CA ARG A 189 -3.29 -0.17 7.58
C ARG A 189 -2.06 0.71 7.49
N VAL A 190 -0.93 0.11 7.13
CA VAL A 190 0.36 0.80 7.00
C VAL A 190 0.83 0.84 5.55
N LEU A 191 1.48 1.96 5.17
CA LEU A 191 2.18 2.14 3.90
C LEU A 191 3.67 2.34 4.14
N TYR A 192 4.51 1.54 3.48
CA TYR A 192 5.96 1.62 3.61
C TYR A 192 6.52 2.93 3.03
N LEU A 193 7.40 3.59 3.79
CA LEU A 193 7.97 4.90 3.44
C LEU A 193 9.06 4.80 2.36
N TYR A 194 9.77 3.67 2.31
CA TYR A 194 10.92 3.48 1.42
C TYR A 194 10.63 2.40 0.36
N PRO A 195 9.74 2.67 -0.62
CA PRO A 195 9.40 1.66 -1.62
C PRO A 195 10.60 1.38 -2.54
N THR A 196 11.12 0.15 -2.49
CA THR A 196 12.20 -0.35 -3.37
C THR A 196 11.70 -0.87 -4.71
N HIS A 197 10.40 -1.15 -4.80
CA HIS A 197 9.74 -1.65 -6.00
C HIS A 197 8.47 -0.85 -6.32
N LYS A 198 8.11 -0.82 -7.61
CA LYS A 198 6.90 -0.12 -8.08
C LYS A 198 5.61 -0.65 -7.46
N SER A 199 5.57 -1.92 -7.07
CA SER A 199 4.45 -2.54 -6.35
C SER A 199 4.31 -2.02 -4.92
N LEU A 200 5.41 -1.64 -4.26
CA LEU A 200 5.41 -1.08 -2.90
C LEU A 200 5.05 0.42 -2.88
N LYS A 201 5.14 1.09 -4.03
CA LYS A 201 4.79 2.52 -4.13
C LYS A 201 3.31 2.72 -3.79
N PRO A 202 2.97 3.63 -2.86
CA PRO A 202 1.58 3.94 -2.52
C PRO A 202 0.73 4.32 -3.72
N CYS A 203 -0.48 3.77 -3.79
CA CYS A 203 -1.45 4.09 -4.83
C CYS A 203 -2.10 5.47 -4.56
N PRO A 204 -1.91 6.48 -5.43
CA PRO A 204 -2.50 7.81 -5.23
C PRO A 204 -4.04 7.75 -5.22
N PHE A 205 -4.63 6.89 -6.07
CA PHE A 205 -6.08 6.72 -6.13
C PHE A 205 -6.65 6.03 -4.90
N PHE A 206 -5.86 5.19 -4.22
CA PHE A 206 -6.29 4.53 -2.99
C PHE A 206 -6.35 5.52 -1.84
N LEU A 207 -5.31 6.34 -1.70
CA LEU A 207 -5.28 7.44 -0.72
C LEU A 207 -6.45 8.43 -0.92
N ASP A 208 -6.88 8.62 -2.17
CA ASP A 208 -8.03 9.42 -2.55
C ASP A 208 -9.41 8.72 -2.36
N GLY A 209 -9.44 7.44 -1.98
CA GLY A 209 -10.67 6.64 -1.88
C GLY A 209 -11.32 6.30 -3.23
N LYS A 210 -10.61 6.45 -4.35
CA LYS A 210 -11.13 6.30 -5.73
C LYS A 210 -10.60 5.06 -6.44
N CYS A 211 -9.73 4.27 -5.81
CA CYS A 211 -9.17 3.08 -6.43
C CYS A 211 -10.18 1.94 -6.51
N ARG A 212 -10.37 1.36 -7.70
CA ARG A 212 -11.31 0.25 -7.95
C ARG A 212 -10.64 -1.13 -7.92
N PHE A 213 -9.32 -1.18 -7.87
CA PHE A 213 -8.56 -2.41 -8.15
C PHE A 213 -8.22 -3.23 -6.91
N LYS A 214 -8.55 -2.77 -5.69
CA LYS A 214 -8.25 -3.43 -4.41
C LYS A 214 -6.84 -4.08 -4.43
N GLU A 215 -6.73 -5.38 -4.14
CA GLU A 215 -5.47 -6.13 -4.12
C GLU A 215 -4.79 -6.31 -5.49
N ASN A 216 -5.53 -6.15 -6.60
CA ASN A 216 -4.99 -6.28 -7.96
C ASN A 216 -4.42 -4.95 -8.50
N CYS A 217 -4.28 -3.94 -7.66
CA CYS A 217 -3.75 -2.65 -8.05
C CYS A 217 -2.27 -2.74 -8.45
N ARG A 218 -1.85 -1.90 -9.40
CA ARG A 218 -0.44 -1.82 -9.81
C ARG A 218 0.48 -1.24 -8.73
N PHE A 219 -0.12 -0.51 -7.80
CA PHE A 219 0.51 0.24 -6.71
C PHE A 219 -0.02 -0.29 -5.37
N SER A 220 0.77 -0.11 -4.31
CA SER A 220 0.45 -0.63 -2.97
C SER A 220 -0.78 0.06 -2.38
N HIS A 221 -1.67 -0.72 -1.80
CA HIS A 221 -2.71 -0.26 -0.88
C HIS A 221 -2.28 -0.41 0.59
N GLY A 222 -1.03 -0.79 0.83
CA GLY A 222 -0.53 -1.08 2.16
C GLY A 222 -0.92 -2.46 2.65
N GLN A 223 -0.58 -2.71 3.91
CA GLN A 223 -0.84 -3.96 4.60
C GLN A 223 -1.55 -3.65 5.91
N VAL A 224 -2.52 -4.48 6.30
CA VAL A 224 -3.13 -4.40 7.64
C VAL A 224 -2.25 -5.22 8.59
N VAL A 225 -1.83 -4.59 9.69
CA VAL A 225 -0.98 -5.18 10.74
C VAL A 225 -1.61 -4.92 12.10
N LEU A 226 -1.36 -5.79 13.07
CA LEU A 226 -1.86 -5.59 14.43
C LEU A 226 -1.12 -4.44 15.10
N VAL A 227 -1.81 -3.69 15.96
CA VAL A 227 -1.20 -2.57 16.71
C VAL A 227 -0.05 -3.08 17.60
N GLU A 228 -0.17 -4.30 18.13
CA GLU A 228 0.84 -4.96 18.96
C GLU A 228 2.13 -5.31 18.21
N GLU A 229 2.05 -5.47 16.88
CA GLU A 229 3.20 -5.80 16.04
C GLU A 229 3.97 -4.54 15.61
N LEU A 230 3.44 -3.35 15.87
CA LEU A 230 4.11 -2.09 15.54
C LEU A 230 5.25 -1.80 16.50
N ARG A 231 6.31 -1.22 15.95
CA ARG A 231 7.44 -0.68 16.71
C ARG A 231 7.55 0.82 16.53
N PRO A 232 8.21 1.53 17.47
CA PRO A 232 8.52 2.94 17.30
C PRO A 232 9.28 3.20 16.00
N PHE A 233 9.00 4.34 15.36
CA PHE A 233 9.71 4.76 14.16
C PHE A 233 11.20 4.97 14.45
N GLU A 234 12.05 4.47 13.56
CA GLU A 234 13.50 4.57 13.67
C GLU A 234 14.03 5.46 12.55
N GLU A 235 14.60 6.62 12.90
CA GLU A 235 15.21 7.50 11.92
C GLU A 235 16.51 6.89 11.38
N PRO A 236 16.72 6.89 10.05
CA PRO A 236 17.97 6.41 9.47
C PRO A 236 19.16 7.20 10.01
N ASP A 237 20.11 6.53 10.66
CA ASP A 237 21.33 7.18 11.13
C ASP A 237 22.28 7.43 9.95
N LEU A 238 22.49 8.70 9.62
CA LEU A 238 23.37 9.13 8.54
C LEU A 238 24.81 9.40 9.00
N SER A 239 25.10 9.24 10.30
CA SER A 239 26.40 9.59 10.89
C SER A 239 27.55 8.73 10.38
N SER A 240 27.26 7.50 9.95
CA SER A 240 28.23 6.54 9.42
C SER A 240 28.45 6.63 7.91
N MET A 241 27.74 7.54 7.23
CA MET A 241 27.77 7.65 5.78
C MET A 241 28.91 8.55 5.30
N GLU A 242 29.80 8.00 4.49
CA GLU A 242 30.93 8.71 3.89
C GLU A 242 30.98 8.55 2.37
N VAL A 243 31.87 9.30 1.72
CA VAL A 243 32.10 9.17 0.28
C VAL A 243 32.61 7.76 -0.01
N GLY A 244 31.91 7.04 -0.88
CA GLY A 244 32.17 5.65 -1.24
C GLY A 244 31.22 4.65 -0.57
N SER A 245 30.50 5.02 0.49
CA SER A 245 29.57 4.13 1.18
C SER A 245 28.40 3.71 0.27
N ALA A 246 27.98 2.46 0.41
CA ALA A 246 26.74 1.97 -0.19
C ALA A 246 25.53 2.55 0.54
N CYS A 247 24.45 2.82 -0.19
CA CYS A 247 23.24 3.44 0.34
C CYS A 247 22.02 3.09 -0.52
N LEU A 248 20.83 3.32 0.03
CA LEU A 248 19.60 3.41 -0.74
C LEU A 248 19.27 4.89 -0.93
N ALA A 249 19.10 5.30 -2.18
CA ALA A 249 18.78 6.69 -2.52
C ALA A 249 17.46 6.79 -3.28
N LYS A 250 16.69 7.83 -2.96
CA LYS A 250 15.42 8.15 -3.61
C LYS A 250 15.67 8.72 -5.00
N HIS A 251 15.07 8.11 -6.01
CA HIS A 251 15.11 8.61 -7.38
C HIS A 251 13.84 9.42 -7.73
N ASN A 252 13.87 10.14 -8.86
CA ASN A 252 12.80 11.03 -9.33
C ASN A 252 11.45 10.34 -9.57
N ASP A 253 11.43 9.03 -9.72
CA ASP A 253 10.20 8.23 -9.82
C ASP A 253 9.60 7.86 -8.46
N GLY A 254 10.23 8.27 -7.35
CA GLY A 254 9.80 8.03 -5.98
C GLY A 254 10.03 6.60 -5.52
N ILE A 255 11.00 5.90 -6.14
CA ILE A 255 11.46 4.56 -5.74
C ILE A 255 12.89 4.70 -5.19
N TRP A 256 13.21 3.90 -4.19
CA TRP A 256 14.52 3.85 -3.56
C TRP A 256 15.39 2.77 -4.24
N TYR A 257 16.57 3.17 -4.70
CA TYR A 257 17.50 2.31 -5.43
C TYR A 257 18.85 2.24 -4.74
N ALA A 258 19.51 1.09 -4.86
CA ALA A 258 20.89 0.93 -4.41
C ALA A 258 21.83 1.87 -5.19
N ALA A 259 22.67 2.58 -4.45
CA ALA A 259 23.58 3.58 -4.95
C ALA A 259 24.83 3.69 -4.07
N LYS A 260 25.87 4.36 -4.58
CA LYS A 260 27.07 4.73 -3.82
C LYS A 260 27.20 6.23 -3.73
N ILE A 261 27.57 6.74 -2.57
CA ILE A 261 27.83 8.17 -2.37
C ILE A 261 29.14 8.53 -3.09
N THR A 262 29.11 9.49 -3.99
CA THR A 262 30.30 9.98 -4.71
C THR A 262 30.83 11.29 -4.17
N ASP A 263 29.98 12.12 -3.55
CA ASP A 263 30.36 13.40 -2.98
C ASP A 263 29.36 13.82 -1.89
N ILE A 264 29.84 14.54 -0.87
CA ILE A 264 29.01 15.07 0.22
C ILE A 264 29.35 16.54 0.39
N ASP A 265 28.37 17.41 0.17
CA ASP A 265 28.50 18.86 0.37
C ASP A 265 27.38 19.38 1.26
N SER A 266 27.73 19.80 2.48
CA SER A 266 26.85 20.60 3.35
C SER A 266 25.42 20.05 3.53
N GLY A 267 25.26 18.72 3.64
CA GLY A 267 23.97 18.04 3.79
C GLY A 267 23.32 17.56 2.49
N TYR A 268 23.98 17.78 1.35
CA TYR A 268 23.63 17.22 0.05
C TYR A 268 24.56 16.06 -0.30
N TYR A 269 23.96 14.94 -0.70
CA TYR A 269 24.66 13.71 -1.08
C TYR A 269 24.54 13.51 -2.58
N THR A 270 25.67 13.52 -3.27
CA THR A 270 25.72 13.10 -4.67
C THR A 270 25.84 11.59 -4.70
N VAL A 271 24.91 10.92 -5.37
CA VAL A 271 24.85 9.46 -5.43
C VAL A 271 24.90 8.97 -6.87
N LYS A 272 25.61 7.87 -7.06
CA LYS A 272 25.66 7.11 -8.30
C LYS A 272 24.92 5.79 -8.09
N PHE A 273 23.80 5.63 -8.79
CA PHE A 273 23.01 4.41 -8.76
C PHE A 273 23.75 3.23 -9.39
N ASP A 274 23.54 2.03 -8.83
CA ASP A 274 24.14 0.80 -9.37
C ASP A 274 23.55 0.45 -10.75
N SER A 275 22.30 0.84 -10.99
CA SER A 275 21.67 0.69 -12.30
C SER A 275 22.19 1.74 -13.27
N LEU A 276 22.88 1.29 -14.33
CA LEU A 276 23.39 2.13 -15.42
C LEU A 276 22.30 2.90 -16.18
N LEU A 277 21.03 2.54 -16.00
CA LEU A 277 19.88 3.23 -16.61
C LEU A 277 19.51 4.51 -15.86
N LEU A 278 19.91 4.61 -14.58
CA LEU A 278 19.66 5.75 -13.72
C LEU A 278 20.87 6.69 -13.77
N LYS A 279 20.60 7.99 -13.90
CA LYS A 279 21.64 9.01 -13.88
C LYS A 279 22.00 9.37 -12.44
N GLU A 280 23.23 9.82 -12.23
CA GLU A 280 23.65 10.42 -10.97
C GLU A 280 22.66 11.50 -10.51
N ALA A 281 22.41 11.55 -9.21
CA ALA A 281 21.46 12.45 -8.60
C ALA A 281 22.07 13.08 -7.34
N VAL A 282 21.62 14.29 -7.02
CA VAL A 282 21.92 14.97 -5.76
C VAL A 282 20.67 14.90 -4.92
N VAL A 283 20.79 14.31 -3.72
CA VAL A 283 19.69 14.13 -2.77
C VAL A 283 20.03 14.78 -1.43
N GLU A 284 19.01 15.23 -0.71
CA GLU A 284 19.15 15.69 0.68
C GLU A 284 19.16 14.50 1.65
N GLY A 285 19.40 14.76 2.94
CA GLY A 285 19.40 13.72 3.99
C GLY A 285 18.13 12.85 4.01
N ASP A 286 16.96 13.43 3.73
CA ASP A 286 15.68 12.70 3.65
C ASP A 286 15.57 11.76 2.44
N GLY A 287 16.47 11.90 1.47
CA GLY A 287 16.53 11.12 0.24
C GLY A 287 17.60 10.03 0.23
N ILE A 288 18.26 9.80 1.36
CA ILE A 288 19.31 8.79 1.50
C ILE A 288 19.13 7.99 2.80
N ILE A 289 19.31 6.67 2.73
CA ILE A 289 19.31 5.80 3.91
C ILE A 289 20.46 4.80 3.81
N PRO A 290 21.03 4.35 4.94
CA PRO A 290 21.98 3.24 4.95
C PRO A 290 21.36 1.96 4.33
N PRO A 291 22.18 1.02 3.85
CA PRO A 291 21.70 -0.26 3.37
C PRO A 291 20.88 -0.97 4.46
N LEU A 292 19.71 -1.51 4.09
CA LEU A 292 18.82 -2.21 5.02
C LEU A 292 19.41 -3.54 5.54
N ARG A 293 20.56 -3.95 5.00
CA ARG A 293 21.37 -5.07 5.47
C ARG A 293 22.80 -4.59 5.67
N SER A 294 23.32 -4.76 6.88
CA SER A 294 24.75 -4.64 7.13
C SER A 294 25.41 -5.81 6.41
N ASP A 295 26.14 -5.54 5.33
CA ASP A 295 27.01 -6.54 4.75
C ASP A 295 28.15 -6.81 5.75
N GLU A 296 27.98 -7.78 6.64
CA GLU A 296 29.12 -8.55 7.17
C GLU A 296 29.64 -9.53 6.09
N SER A 297 29.77 -9.00 4.87
CA SER A 297 30.54 -9.58 3.76
C SER A 297 31.42 -8.47 3.21
N SER A 298 32.20 -7.88 4.11
CA SER A 298 33.47 -7.28 3.75
C SER A 298 34.44 -8.42 3.46
N SER A 299 34.32 -9.01 2.27
CA SER A 299 35.37 -9.84 1.69
C SER A 299 36.52 -8.91 1.31
N GLU A 300 37.45 -8.76 2.25
CA GLU A 300 38.79 -8.21 2.01
C GLU A 300 39.58 -9.19 1.14
N GLU A 301 39.35 -9.22 -0.16
CA GLU A 301 40.22 -9.96 -1.08
C GLU A 301 41.43 -9.06 -1.41
N SER A 302 42.47 -9.21 -0.60
CA SER A 302 43.80 -8.68 -0.87
C SER A 302 44.39 -9.42 -2.07
N GLU A 303 44.69 -8.68 -3.14
CA GLU A 303 45.29 -9.20 -4.37
C GLU A 303 46.78 -9.54 -4.13
N GLU A 304 47.10 -10.84 -4.00
CA GLU A 304 48.48 -11.35 -4.15
C GLU A 304 48.53 -12.48 -5.20
N ASP A 305 49.30 -12.25 -6.26
CA ASP A 305 49.66 -13.18 -7.34
C ASP A 305 50.39 -14.44 -6.84
N ASN A 306 50.03 -15.64 -7.33
CA ASN A 306 50.90 -16.48 -8.19
C ASN A 306 50.42 -17.95 -8.40
N VAL A 307 50.64 -18.39 -9.65
CA VAL A 307 50.97 -19.73 -10.21
C VAL A 307 50.10 -20.98 -9.98
N ASP A 308 49.56 -21.42 -11.13
CA ASP A 308 49.75 -22.74 -11.78
C ASP A 308 49.41 -24.06 -11.06
N ASP A 309 48.91 -24.92 -11.95
CA ASP A 309 48.97 -26.37 -11.95
C ASP A 309 47.69 -27.15 -11.63
N SER A 310 47.58 -28.12 -12.51
CA SER A 310 46.49 -28.90 -13.04
C SER A 310 46.13 -30.12 -12.21
N GLY A 311 44.95 -30.71 -12.47
CA GLY A 311 44.59 -31.97 -11.81
C GLY A 311 43.27 -32.64 -12.20
N TYR A 312 43.14 -33.07 -13.47
CA TYR A 312 42.36 -34.25 -13.93
C TYR A 312 40.81 -34.23 -13.78
N ALA A 313 39.99 -34.84 -14.66
CA ALA A 313 40.19 -36.06 -15.44
C ALA A 313 39.42 -36.08 -16.79
N LYS A 314 39.91 -36.99 -17.64
CA LYS A 314 39.79 -37.21 -19.08
C LYS A 314 38.76 -38.33 -19.40
N VAL A 315 38.29 -38.44 -20.66
CA VAL A 315 38.31 -39.67 -21.51
C VAL A 315 37.60 -39.47 -22.88
N ILE A 316 38.45 -39.42 -23.94
CA ILE A 316 38.41 -40.07 -25.28
C ILE A 316 37.25 -39.72 -26.24
N ASP A 317 37.39 -39.06 -27.40
CA ASP A 317 38.38 -38.99 -28.52
C ASP A 317 38.07 -39.93 -29.70
N SER A 318 37.89 -39.36 -30.91
CA SER A 318 38.26 -39.92 -32.22
C SER A 318 37.85 -39.01 -33.41
N ALA A 319 38.88 -38.61 -34.16
CA ALA A 319 38.95 -38.34 -35.61
C ALA A 319 38.59 -36.94 -36.17
N SER A 320 39.62 -36.08 -36.17
CA SER A 320 40.25 -35.43 -37.34
C SER A 320 39.41 -34.98 -38.53
N LEU A 321 39.30 -33.66 -38.74
CA LEU A 321 39.44 -33.03 -40.06
C LEU A 321 39.97 -31.60 -39.90
N GLU A 322 40.79 -31.24 -40.89
CA GLU A 322 41.79 -30.19 -40.92
C GLU A 322 41.25 -28.74 -40.99
N ASN A 323 42.11 -27.83 -40.52
CA ASN A 323 42.40 -26.50 -41.07
C ASN A 323 41.25 -25.63 -41.59
N GLY A 324 41.05 -24.49 -40.92
CA GLY A 324 40.25 -23.40 -41.47
C GLY A 324 40.23 -22.18 -40.56
N ASP A 325 41.34 -21.46 -40.53
CA ASP A 325 41.42 -20.05 -40.16
C ASP A 325 40.23 -19.27 -40.75
N TRP A 326 39.36 -18.73 -39.91
CA TRP A 326 38.25 -17.86 -40.32
C TRP A 326 37.98 -16.79 -39.27
N THR A 327 38.77 -15.73 -39.33
CA THR A 327 38.28 -14.37 -39.13
C THR A 327 38.81 -13.50 -40.29
N PRO A 328 38.15 -12.41 -40.70
CA PRO A 328 36.71 -12.13 -40.74
C PRO A 328 36.29 -11.39 -42.04
N ALA A 329 34.99 -11.35 -42.34
CA ALA A 329 34.38 -10.24 -43.08
C ALA A 329 32.84 -10.26 -42.94
N CYS A 330 32.31 -9.66 -41.88
CA CYS A 330 30.96 -9.07 -41.82
C CYS A 330 30.86 -8.18 -40.56
N SER A 331 30.22 -7.02 -40.70
CA SER A 331 30.14 -5.87 -39.78
C SER A 331 30.31 -6.16 -38.27
N SER A 332 31.17 -5.36 -37.64
CA SER A 332 31.73 -5.46 -36.27
C SER A 332 30.75 -5.39 -35.08
N SER A 333 29.48 -5.75 -35.22
CA SER A 333 28.50 -5.73 -34.13
C SER A 333 27.50 -6.89 -34.14
N PHE A 334 27.52 -7.75 -35.16
CA PHE A 334 26.67 -8.95 -35.16
C PHE A 334 27.28 -10.00 -34.23
N ALA A 335 26.45 -10.60 -33.35
CA ALA A 335 26.84 -11.54 -32.30
C ALA A 335 27.57 -10.97 -31.06
N GLY A 336 27.49 -9.66 -30.77
CA GLY A 336 28.06 -9.08 -29.54
C GLY A 336 27.55 -9.69 -28.22
N TRP A 337 26.36 -10.32 -28.24
CA TRP A 337 25.80 -11.07 -27.11
C TRP A 337 26.51 -12.42 -26.84
N GLU A 338 27.34 -12.91 -27.77
CA GLU A 338 28.15 -14.13 -27.55
C GLU A 338 29.22 -13.94 -26.48
N ALA A 339 29.69 -12.71 -26.28
CA ALA A 339 30.58 -12.35 -25.17
C ALA A 339 29.96 -12.69 -23.80
N HIS A 340 28.64 -12.61 -23.68
CA HIS A 340 27.92 -12.87 -22.43
C HIS A 340 27.29 -14.26 -22.34
N THR A 341 27.23 -15.01 -23.44
CA THR A 341 26.54 -16.32 -23.50
C THR A 341 27.46 -17.50 -23.76
N ARG A 342 28.79 -17.28 -23.76
CA ARG A 342 29.83 -18.33 -23.87
C ARG A 342 29.56 -19.33 -25.01
N GLY A 343 29.07 -18.84 -26.15
CA GLY A 343 28.80 -19.64 -27.35
C GLY A 343 27.48 -20.44 -27.35
N ILE A 344 26.63 -20.29 -26.33
CA ILE A 344 25.33 -21.00 -26.26
C ILE A 344 24.38 -20.49 -27.34
N GLY A 345 24.30 -19.16 -27.54
CA GLY A 345 23.36 -18.62 -28.51
C GLY A 345 23.81 -18.85 -29.97
N SER A 346 25.11 -18.88 -30.29
CA SER A 346 25.60 -19.27 -31.62
C SER A 346 25.21 -20.71 -31.93
N LYS A 347 25.39 -21.58 -30.93
CA LYS A 347 25.04 -23.01 -31.04
C LYS A 347 23.53 -23.22 -31.22
N LEU A 348 22.70 -22.39 -30.58
CA LEU A 348 21.26 -22.42 -30.75
C LEU A 348 20.84 -21.91 -32.14
N LEU A 349 21.44 -20.82 -32.63
CA LEU A 349 21.19 -20.31 -33.98
C LEU A 349 21.55 -21.35 -35.04
N ALA A 350 22.71 -21.99 -34.91
CA ALA A 350 23.13 -23.07 -35.81
C ALA A 350 22.14 -24.25 -35.78
N ARG A 351 21.63 -24.64 -34.60
CA ARG A 351 20.60 -25.69 -34.47
C ARG A 351 19.28 -25.32 -35.13
N MET A 352 18.96 -24.04 -35.22
CA MET A 352 17.75 -23.53 -35.88
C MET A 352 17.96 -23.29 -37.39
N GLY A 353 19.12 -23.65 -37.94
CA GLY A 353 19.41 -23.54 -39.37
C GLY A 353 19.97 -22.17 -39.79
N TYR A 354 20.54 -21.40 -38.86
CA TYR A 354 21.28 -20.19 -39.19
C TYR A 354 22.67 -20.55 -39.70
N GLU A 355 22.99 -20.13 -40.92
CA GLU A 355 24.36 -20.15 -41.45
C GLU A 355 24.97 -18.75 -41.32
N PHE A 356 26.21 -18.67 -40.85
CA PHE A 356 26.87 -17.39 -40.59
C PHE A 356 26.91 -16.52 -41.86
N GLY A 357 26.31 -15.32 -41.79
CA GLY A 357 26.21 -14.39 -42.91
C GLY A 357 25.00 -14.60 -43.84
N LYS A 358 24.08 -15.52 -43.50
CA LYS A 358 22.85 -15.78 -44.24
C LYS A 358 21.61 -15.58 -43.38
N GLY A 359 20.44 -15.47 -44.03
CA GLY A 359 19.16 -15.40 -43.35
C GLY A 359 18.73 -16.72 -42.73
N LEU A 360 17.94 -16.66 -41.65
CA LEU A 360 17.29 -17.84 -41.09
C LEU A 360 16.16 -18.33 -42.01
N GLY A 361 16.08 -19.64 -42.30
CA GLY A 361 14.99 -20.24 -43.08
C GLY A 361 15.44 -21.41 -43.96
N LYS A 362 14.50 -22.21 -44.45
CA LYS A 362 14.78 -23.44 -45.23
C LYS A 362 15.65 -23.22 -46.48
N ASN A 363 15.58 -22.03 -47.07
CA ASN A 363 16.37 -21.60 -48.23
C ASN A 363 17.28 -20.39 -47.92
N SER A 364 17.57 -20.12 -46.64
CA SER A 364 18.31 -18.93 -46.20
C SER A 364 17.69 -17.57 -46.58
N GLU A 365 16.36 -17.52 -46.74
CA GLU A 365 15.59 -16.34 -47.17
C GLU A 365 15.36 -15.29 -46.07
N GLY A 366 15.76 -15.59 -44.82
CA GLY A 366 15.60 -14.67 -43.71
C GLY A 366 16.39 -13.37 -43.85
N ARG A 367 16.09 -12.39 -43.01
CA ARG A 367 16.88 -11.16 -42.96
C ARG A 367 18.27 -11.44 -42.39
N VAL A 368 19.31 -11.04 -43.14
CA VAL A 368 20.72 -11.15 -42.73
C VAL A 368 21.07 -10.09 -41.68
N GLU A 369 20.49 -8.89 -41.79
CA GLU A 369 20.74 -7.81 -40.86
C GLU A 369 19.70 -7.77 -39.73
N PRO A 370 20.14 -7.58 -38.47
CA PRO A 370 19.23 -7.34 -37.35
C PRO A 370 18.29 -6.16 -37.63
N VAL A 371 17.03 -6.29 -37.21
CA VAL A 371 16.07 -5.18 -37.33
C VAL A 371 16.50 -4.05 -36.41
N GLN A 372 16.88 -2.92 -36.99
CA GLN A 372 17.28 -1.74 -36.22
C GLN A 372 16.07 -1.19 -35.46
N ALA A 373 16.21 -1.06 -34.14
CA ALA A 373 15.22 -0.43 -33.30
C ALA A 373 15.26 1.09 -33.51
N VAL A 374 14.31 1.63 -34.29
CA VAL A 374 14.15 3.07 -34.42
C VAL A 374 13.42 3.59 -33.18
N VAL A 375 14.15 4.25 -32.29
CA VAL A 375 13.57 4.89 -31.11
C VAL A 375 12.74 6.10 -31.55
N LEU A 376 11.42 5.97 -31.44
CA LEU A 376 10.48 7.04 -31.74
C LEU A 376 10.42 8.06 -30.59
N PRO A 377 10.22 9.36 -30.89
CA PRO A 377 10.07 10.40 -29.88
C PRO A 377 8.86 10.13 -28.97
N LYS A 378 9.07 10.21 -27.66
CA LYS A 378 8.03 9.98 -26.64
C LYS A 378 6.87 10.97 -26.81
N GLY A 379 5.62 10.49 -26.71
CA GLY A 379 4.42 11.32 -26.71
C GLY A 379 3.85 11.70 -28.09
N LYS A 380 4.24 11.01 -29.18
CA LYS A 380 3.71 11.23 -30.53
C LYS A 380 3.02 9.97 -31.07
N SER A 381 1.94 10.15 -31.83
CA SER A 381 1.23 9.04 -32.48
C SER A 381 2.10 8.37 -33.55
N LEU A 382 1.80 7.11 -33.86
CA LEU A 382 2.51 6.35 -34.89
C LEU A 382 2.43 7.04 -36.27
N ASP A 383 1.31 7.67 -36.59
CA ASP A 383 1.13 8.41 -37.84
C ASP A 383 2.07 9.61 -37.95
N GLN A 384 2.26 10.36 -36.86
CA GLN A 384 3.17 11.50 -36.82
C GLN A 384 4.64 11.05 -36.86
N CYS A 385 4.93 9.88 -36.28
CA CYS A 385 6.25 9.26 -36.36
C CYS A 385 6.59 8.79 -37.78
N ALA A 386 5.64 8.20 -38.50
CA ALA A 386 5.79 7.81 -39.89
C ALA A 386 6.02 9.03 -40.81
N GLU A 387 5.29 10.12 -40.59
CA GLU A 387 5.46 11.37 -41.35
C GLU A 387 6.84 12.03 -41.11
N ILE A 388 7.38 11.95 -39.89
CA ILE A 388 8.72 12.44 -39.54
C ILE A 388 9.81 11.63 -40.23
N LEU A 389 9.64 10.31 -40.34
CA LEU A 389 10.58 9.42 -41.04
C LEU A 389 10.57 9.68 -42.56
N GLN A 390 9.38 9.81 -43.16
CA GLN A 390 9.25 10.13 -44.60
C GLN A 390 9.82 11.52 -44.96
N LYS A 391 9.65 12.52 -44.08
CA LYS A 391 10.24 13.86 -44.27
C LYS A 391 11.77 13.86 -44.16
N LYS A 392 12.38 12.90 -43.47
CA LYS A 392 13.83 12.73 -43.38
C LYS A 392 14.43 12.08 -44.63
N GLU A 393 13.74 11.11 -45.23
CA GLU A 393 14.20 10.44 -46.45
C GLU A 393 14.11 11.31 -47.71
N GLY A 394 13.23 12.32 -47.74
CA GLY A 394 13.02 13.20 -48.90
C GLY A 394 14.08 14.29 -49.17
N LYS A 395 15.22 14.32 -48.47
CA LYS A 395 16.22 15.41 -48.56
C LYS A 395 17.49 15.09 -49.36
N LEU A 396 17.48 14.09 -50.23
CA LEU A 396 18.65 13.70 -51.02
C LEU A 396 18.42 13.82 -52.54
N HIS A 397 18.00 14.98 -53.07
CA HIS A 397 18.25 15.34 -54.48
C HIS A 397 18.25 16.87 -54.68
N PRO A 398 19.30 17.47 -55.28
CA PRO A 398 19.30 18.88 -55.68
C PRO A 398 19.01 19.02 -57.19
N SER A 399 17.98 19.76 -57.58
CA SER A 399 18.09 20.92 -58.50
C SER A 399 16.76 21.44 -59.09
N LYS A 400 16.63 22.77 -59.01
CA LYS A 400 16.15 23.77 -60.01
C LYS A 400 14.69 23.83 -60.53
N SER A 401 14.09 24.97 -60.16
CA SER A 401 13.22 25.88 -60.95
C SER A 401 11.76 25.49 -61.15
N ARG A 402 10.74 26.36 -61.03
CA ARG A 402 10.63 27.75 -61.50
C ARG A 402 9.71 28.60 -60.61
N LYS A 403 10.05 29.89 -60.53
CA LYS A 403 9.20 31.01 -60.08
C LYS A 403 7.91 31.12 -60.90
N ARG A 404 6.82 31.54 -60.26
CA ARG A 404 5.91 32.55 -60.80
C ARG A 404 5.37 33.42 -59.67
N GLN A 405 5.91 34.65 -59.61
CA GLN A 405 5.27 35.78 -58.94
C GLN A 405 4.02 36.19 -59.74
N VAL A 406 2.93 36.50 -59.04
CA VAL A 406 2.07 37.61 -59.43
C VAL A 406 1.92 38.52 -58.21
N LYS A 407 2.08 39.80 -58.49
CA LYS A 407 2.24 40.95 -57.63
C LYS A 407 0.90 41.67 -57.55
N GLY A 408 0.55 42.23 -56.40
CA GLY A 408 -0.59 43.14 -56.27
C GLY A 408 -0.72 43.73 -54.87
N ASN A 409 -0.13 44.92 -54.69
CA ASN A 409 -0.35 45.83 -53.56
C ASN A 409 -1.86 46.14 -53.38
N HIS A 410 -2.29 46.47 -52.16
CA HIS A 410 -2.69 47.84 -51.78
C HIS A 410 -3.09 47.92 -50.29
N ARG A 411 -2.69 49.02 -49.65
CA ARG A 411 -3.08 49.45 -48.31
C ARG A 411 -4.44 50.18 -48.36
N ALA A 412 -5.18 50.05 -47.24
CA ALA A 412 -6.10 51.00 -46.62
C ALA A 412 -7.53 51.24 -47.18
N ALA A 413 -8.44 51.34 -46.20
CA ALA A 413 -9.72 52.08 -46.14
C ALA A 413 -11.06 51.37 -46.43
N ALA A 414 -11.83 51.25 -45.34
CA ALA A 414 -13.24 51.63 -45.15
C ALA A 414 -14.41 50.90 -45.88
N SER A 415 -15.25 50.34 -45.01
CA SER A 415 -16.73 50.41 -44.99
C SER A 415 -17.60 49.39 -45.77
N SER A 416 -18.52 48.83 -44.98
CA SER A 416 -19.85 48.29 -45.32
C SER A 416 -19.93 46.93 -46.04
N GLY A 417 -20.72 46.01 -45.48
CA GLY A 417 -21.12 44.78 -46.14
C GLY A 417 -21.29 43.58 -45.22
N SER A 418 -22.29 43.64 -44.33
CA SER A 418 -22.75 42.54 -43.48
C SER A 418 -23.02 41.23 -44.24
N ARG A 419 -22.41 40.11 -43.81
CA ARG A 419 -23.04 38.78 -43.80
C ARG A 419 -22.52 37.97 -42.60
N LYS A 420 -23.39 37.73 -41.63
CA LYS A 420 -23.15 36.85 -40.47
C LYS A 420 -23.12 35.38 -40.94
N PRO A 421 -22.25 34.51 -40.38
CA PRO A 421 -22.36 33.08 -40.60
C PRO A 421 -23.60 32.53 -39.88
N SER A 422 -24.19 31.48 -40.46
CA SER A 422 -25.42 30.81 -40.02
C SER A 422 -25.31 30.26 -38.60
N ARG A 423 -26.33 30.58 -37.79
CA ARG A 423 -26.57 30.04 -36.44
C ARG A 423 -26.67 28.52 -36.50
N ASN A 424 -25.83 27.80 -35.78
CA ASN A 424 -25.96 26.36 -35.63
C ASN A 424 -26.94 26.04 -34.49
N VAL A 425 -27.59 24.89 -34.58
CA VAL A 425 -28.56 24.39 -33.58
C VAL A 425 -27.98 24.38 -32.16
N PHE A 426 -26.66 24.23 -32.05
CA PHE A 426 -25.92 24.27 -30.79
C PHE A 426 -25.78 25.69 -30.19
N ASP A 427 -25.75 26.74 -31.01
CA ASP A 427 -25.78 28.12 -30.52
C ASP A 427 -27.17 28.48 -29.96
N PHE A 428 -28.22 27.92 -30.56
CA PHE A 428 -29.60 28.07 -30.08
C PHE A 428 -29.85 27.34 -28.76
N LEU A 429 -29.28 26.13 -28.60
CA LEU A 429 -29.33 25.38 -27.35
C LEU A 429 -28.57 26.09 -26.22
N ASN A 430 -27.41 26.66 -26.51
CA ASN A 430 -26.62 27.40 -25.52
C ASN A 430 -27.29 28.72 -25.09
N GLU A 431 -27.98 29.40 -26.01
CA GLU A 431 -28.74 30.63 -25.73
C GLU A 431 -30.03 30.38 -24.94
N LYS A 432 -30.65 29.19 -25.06
CA LYS A 432 -31.86 28.81 -24.30
C LYS A 432 -31.61 28.13 -22.96
N LEU A 433 -30.37 27.69 -22.69
CA LEU A 433 -29.99 27.03 -21.43
C LEU A 433 -29.29 27.96 -20.42
N GLN A 434 -28.87 29.16 -20.81
CA GLN A 434 -28.26 30.15 -19.92
C GLN A 434 -29.16 31.37 -19.72
N GLY A 435 -30.15 31.23 -18.84
CA GLY A 435 -30.80 32.35 -18.15
C GLY A 435 -32.30 32.48 -18.36
N GLU A 436 -33.09 31.85 -17.49
CA GLU A 436 -33.94 32.56 -16.51
C GLU A 436 -34.59 31.56 -15.52
N GLY A 437 -34.31 31.75 -14.23
CA GLY A 437 -35.32 31.62 -13.16
C GLY A 437 -35.73 30.23 -12.64
N SER A 438 -35.13 29.87 -11.50
CA SER A 438 -35.73 29.12 -10.37
C SER A 438 -35.79 27.58 -10.41
N GLY A 439 -35.20 26.97 -9.36
CA GLY A 439 -35.76 25.79 -8.69
C GLY A 439 -35.10 24.43 -8.92
N LYS A 440 -34.37 23.98 -7.88
CA LYS A 440 -34.20 22.59 -7.40
C LYS A 440 -33.44 21.52 -8.23
N GLN A 441 -32.56 20.87 -7.47
CA GLN A 441 -32.16 19.45 -7.44
C GLN A 441 -31.29 18.85 -8.56
N GLU A 442 -30.45 17.93 -8.07
CA GLU A 442 -29.37 17.18 -8.69
C GLU A 442 -29.85 16.19 -9.76
N GLU A 443 -29.04 15.98 -10.80
CA GLU A 443 -28.36 14.69 -11.09
C GLU A 443 -27.80 14.67 -12.54
N GLY A 444 -26.64 14.03 -12.71
CA GLY A 444 -26.37 13.23 -13.91
C GLY A 444 -25.61 13.87 -15.08
N GLY A 445 -24.28 13.79 -15.04
CA GLY A 445 -23.49 13.26 -16.16
C GLY A 445 -23.07 14.20 -17.30
N MET A 446 -21.79 14.59 -17.30
CA MET A 446 -20.89 14.62 -18.47
C MET A 446 -19.51 15.10 -17.98
N GLY A 447 -18.43 14.38 -18.25
CA GLY A 447 -17.71 14.49 -19.52
C GLY A 447 -16.43 15.30 -19.26
N LEU A 448 -15.31 14.59 -19.07
CA LEU A 448 -13.98 15.13 -18.77
C LEU A 448 -13.53 16.20 -19.79
N PRO A 449 -13.05 17.38 -19.37
CA PRO A 449 -12.17 18.18 -20.20
C PRO A 449 -10.74 17.67 -20.00
N GLU A 450 -10.07 17.45 -21.12
CA GLU A 450 -8.65 17.10 -21.21
C GLU A 450 -7.81 18.21 -20.56
N ARG A 451 -7.34 17.96 -19.33
CA ARG A 451 -6.57 18.94 -18.54
C ARG A 451 -5.07 18.72 -18.68
N ASN A 452 -4.39 19.81 -19.02
CA ASN A 452 -2.94 19.93 -19.08
C ASN A 452 -2.32 19.60 -17.71
N SER A 453 -1.20 18.88 -17.69
CA SER A 453 -0.52 18.35 -16.49
C SER A 453 -0.14 19.40 -15.44
N LYS A 454 -0.15 20.69 -15.81
CA LYS A 454 0.10 21.82 -14.90
C LYS A 454 -1.11 22.28 -14.08
N GLU A 455 -2.35 21.99 -14.52
CA GLU A 455 -3.56 22.40 -13.77
C GLU A 455 -3.91 21.44 -12.62
N ILE A 456 -3.40 20.20 -12.66
CA ILE A 456 -3.60 19.21 -11.60
C ILE A 456 -2.97 19.68 -10.28
N TYR A 457 -1.84 20.41 -10.35
CA TYR A 457 -1.13 20.93 -9.17
C TYR A 457 -1.80 22.16 -8.52
N HIS A 458 -2.66 22.88 -9.27
CA HIS A 458 -3.44 24.00 -8.73
C HIS A 458 -4.84 23.57 -8.27
N ALA A 459 -5.34 22.44 -8.74
CA ALA A 459 -6.60 21.87 -8.29
C ALA A 459 -6.56 21.51 -6.79
N SER A 460 -5.47 20.93 -6.28
CA SER A 460 -5.34 20.54 -4.86
C SER A 460 -5.35 21.72 -3.88
N LYS A 461 -4.69 22.84 -4.24
CA LYS A 461 -4.75 24.08 -3.44
C LYS A 461 -6.12 24.74 -3.51
N SER A 462 -6.80 24.64 -4.65
CA SER A 462 -8.16 25.17 -4.82
C SER A 462 -9.19 24.35 -4.05
N THR A 463 -9.06 23.02 -4.02
CA THR A 463 -9.96 22.12 -3.27
C THR A 463 -9.76 22.27 -1.77
N LYS A 464 -8.51 22.39 -1.27
CA LYS A 464 -8.26 22.62 0.16
C LYS A 464 -8.88 23.93 0.65
N LYS A 465 -8.76 25.01 -0.13
CA LYS A 465 -9.42 26.29 0.19
C LYS A 465 -10.95 26.15 0.14
N ALA A 466 -11.49 25.44 -0.83
CA ALA A 466 -12.93 25.21 -0.92
C ALA A 466 -13.47 24.39 0.27
N LEU A 467 -12.75 23.35 0.71
CA LEU A 467 -13.10 22.56 1.89
C LEU A 467 -13.06 23.40 3.17
N SER A 468 -12.00 24.19 3.36
CA SER A 468 -11.87 25.08 4.51
C SER A 468 -13.00 26.13 4.57
N VAL A 469 -13.41 26.68 3.43
CA VAL A 469 -14.55 27.62 3.36
C VAL A 469 -15.87 26.91 3.72
N ARG A 470 -16.09 25.68 3.24
CA ARG A 470 -17.29 24.91 3.59
C ARG A 470 -17.35 24.60 5.08
N LEU A 471 -16.23 24.19 5.68
CA LEU A 471 -16.14 23.92 7.11
C LEU A 471 -16.50 25.17 7.92
N PHE A 472 -15.94 26.33 7.55
CA PHE A 472 -16.29 27.61 8.19
C PHE A 472 -17.79 27.94 8.07
N GLN A 473 -18.38 27.77 6.88
CA GLN A 473 -19.82 28.00 6.66
C GLN A 473 -20.70 27.03 7.46
N THR A 474 -20.27 25.77 7.63
CA THR A 474 -20.99 24.80 8.46
C THR A 474 -20.91 25.17 9.93
N MET A 475 -19.73 25.56 10.43
CA MET A 475 -19.56 26.05 11.81
C MET A 475 -20.44 27.27 12.11
N GLU A 476 -20.51 28.24 11.18
CA GLU A 476 -21.40 29.42 11.34
C GLU A 476 -22.87 29.01 11.44
N LYS A 477 -23.32 28.03 10.62
CA LYS A 477 -24.69 27.49 10.69
C LYS A 477 -24.95 26.74 11.99
N ILE A 478 -23.96 26.01 12.52
CA ILE A 478 -24.05 25.35 13.82
C ILE A 478 -24.26 26.39 14.92
N GLU A 479 -23.44 27.44 14.96
CA GLU A 479 -23.55 28.51 15.95
C GLU A 479 -24.91 29.22 15.85
N GLN A 480 -25.39 29.50 14.64
CA GLN A 480 -26.70 30.10 14.42
C GLN A 480 -27.84 29.18 14.89
N THR A 481 -27.73 27.88 14.64
CA THR A 481 -28.75 26.88 15.05
C THR A 481 -28.74 26.72 16.57
N GLN A 482 -27.57 26.71 17.21
CA GLN A 482 -27.44 26.70 18.67
C GLN A 482 -28.07 27.94 19.32
N LYS A 483 -27.84 29.14 18.75
CA LYS A 483 -28.50 30.39 19.20
C LYS A 483 -30.02 30.29 19.04
N ASN A 484 -30.51 29.74 17.93
CA ASN A 484 -31.94 29.54 17.71
C ASN A 484 -32.54 28.56 18.73
N ILE A 485 -31.86 27.44 19.02
CA ILE A 485 -32.28 26.47 20.05
C ILE A 485 -32.43 27.15 21.40
N LYS A 486 -31.41 27.91 21.83
CA LYS A 486 -31.46 28.67 23.09
C LYS A 486 -32.64 29.65 23.12
N GLY A 487 -32.87 30.38 22.03
CA GLY A 487 -34.01 31.29 21.91
C GLY A 487 -35.38 30.58 21.98
N ILE A 488 -35.52 29.39 21.39
CA ILE A 488 -36.73 28.57 21.47
C ILE A 488 -36.93 28.03 22.89
N GLN A 489 -35.86 27.58 23.56
CA GLN A 489 -35.90 27.15 24.97
C GLN A 489 -36.35 28.28 25.91
N GLU A 490 -35.83 29.50 25.73
CA GLU A 490 -36.27 30.68 26.48
C GLU A 490 -37.73 31.06 26.18
N ALA A 491 -38.21 30.85 24.95
CA ALA A 491 -39.62 31.05 24.59
C ALA A 491 -40.53 29.98 25.22
N LEU A 492 -40.08 28.72 25.29
CA LEU A 492 -40.77 27.65 26.00
C LEU A 492 -40.89 27.97 27.48
N ALA A 493 -39.79 28.32 28.14
CA ALA A 493 -39.76 28.68 29.56
C ALA A 493 -40.78 29.77 29.93
N ARG A 494 -41.02 30.74 29.03
CA ARG A 494 -41.98 31.84 29.22
C ARG A 494 -43.44 31.46 28.97
N ASN A 495 -43.70 30.43 28.17
CA ASN A 495 -45.05 30.03 27.74
C ASN A 495 -45.60 28.80 28.46
N ILE A 496 -44.78 28.09 29.24
CA ILE A 496 -45.19 26.97 30.09
C ILE A 496 -46.40 27.38 30.95
N GLY A 497 -47.47 26.59 30.85
CA GLY A 497 -48.70 26.75 31.64
C GLY A 497 -49.71 27.81 31.16
N ARG A 498 -49.41 28.62 30.13
CA ARG A 498 -50.34 29.66 29.63
C ARG A 498 -51.02 29.33 28.29
N HIS A 499 -50.29 28.71 27.36
CA HIS A 499 -50.81 28.42 26.01
C HIS A 499 -50.37 27.04 25.51
N SER A 500 -51.17 26.00 25.77
CA SER A 500 -50.88 24.60 25.43
C SER A 500 -50.58 24.36 23.94
N VAL A 501 -51.30 25.01 23.03
CA VAL A 501 -51.05 24.87 21.58
C VAL A 501 -49.73 25.53 21.15
N ALA A 502 -49.40 26.67 21.77
CA ALA A 502 -48.16 27.40 21.45
C ALA A 502 -46.92 26.69 22.02
N THR A 503 -47.03 26.05 23.19
CA THR A 503 -45.96 25.22 23.75
C THR A 503 -45.69 23.99 22.89
N ALA A 504 -46.73 23.28 22.44
CA ALA A 504 -46.58 22.13 21.54
C ALA A 504 -45.88 22.50 20.21
N GLN A 505 -46.25 23.63 19.59
CA GLN A 505 -45.59 24.13 18.38
C GLN A 505 -44.12 24.54 18.60
N LEU A 506 -43.79 25.05 19.79
CA LEU A 506 -42.41 25.42 20.14
C LEU A 506 -41.56 24.18 20.45
N GLU A 507 -42.13 23.15 21.09
CA GLU A 507 -41.49 21.86 21.31
C GLU A 507 -41.18 21.16 19.98
N GLU A 508 -42.14 21.15 19.04
CA GLU A 508 -41.91 20.61 17.69
C GLU A 508 -40.79 21.38 16.96
N LYS A 509 -40.76 22.71 17.06
CA LYS A 509 -39.68 23.53 16.50
C LYS A 509 -38.34 23.25 17.16
N LEU A 510 -38.30 23.02 18.47
CA LEU A 510 -37.09 22.65 19.20
C LEU A 510 -36.57 21.29 18.72
N ALA A 511 -37.43 20.28 18.61
CA ALA A 511 -37.05 18.96 18.10
C ALA A 511 -36.49 19.04 16.68
N ASN A 512 -37.12 19.82 15.80
CA ASN A 512 -36.62 20.05 14.44
C ASN A 512 -35.26 20.78 14.43
N ALA A 513 -35.07 21.78 15.29
CA ALA A 513 -33.79 22.49 15.42
C ALA A 513 -32.68 21.58 15.96
N HIS A 514 -32.97 20.70 16.92
CA HIS A 514 -32.04 19.68 17.41
C HIS A 514 -31.65 18.70 16.29
N ARG A 515 -32.62 18.22 15.50
CA ARG A 515 -32.32 17.36 14.33
C ARG A 515 -31.44 18.05 13.30
N GLN A 516 -31.68 19.34 13.03
CA GLN A 516 -30.84 20.14 12.14
C GLN A 516 -29.43 20.32 12.71
N LEU A 517 -29.29 20.52 14.02
CA LEU A 517 -28.00 20.61 14.68
C LEU A 517 -27.21 19.30 14.54
N GLY A 518 -27.85 18.15 14.77
CA GLY A 518 -27.23 16.83 14.56
C GLY A 518 -26.75 16.64 13.11
N GLN A 519 -27.59 16.99 12.13
CA GLN A 519 -27.19 16.94 10.70
C GLN A 519 -26.00 17.85 10.38
N LEU A 520 -25.96 19.06 10.93
CA LEU A 520 -24.84 19.99 10.72
C LEU A 520 -23.56 19.52 11.41
N ARG A 521 -23.65 18.93 12.61
CA ARG A 521 -22.51 18.31 13.31
C ARG A 521 -21.96 17.11 12.54
N ALA A 522 -22.82 16.24 12.04
CA ALA A 522 -22.39 15.13 11.17
C ALA A 522 -21.70 15.64 9.88
N GLN A 523 -22.19 16.74 9.29
CA GLN A 523 -21.53 17.39 8.15
C GLN A 523 -20.17 18.00 8.52
N GLU A 524 -20.05 18.60 9.71
CA GLU A 524 -18.78 19.11 10.23
C GLU A 524 -17.76 17.98 10.39
N ALA A 525 -18.12 16.90 11.08
CA ALA A 525 -17.27 15.73 11.28
C ALA A 525 -16.80 15.14 9.93
N SER A 526 -17.72 14.99 8.96
CA SER A 526 -17.37 14.51 7.63
C SER A 526 -16.38 15.44 6.89
N LEU A 527 -16.51 16.77 7.03
CA LEU A 527 -15.60 17.72 6.39
C LEU A 527 -14.22 17.74 7.08
N GLN A 528 -14.19 17.59 8.41
CA GLN A 528 -12.95 17.44 9.18
C GLN A 528 -12.21 16.16 8.77
N ARG A 529 -12.92 15.04 8.63
CA ARG A 529 -12.38 13.79 8.08
C ARG A 529 -11.76 13.96 6.70
N GLU A 530 -12.46 14.63 5.78
CA GLU A 530 -11.93 14.88 4.44
C GLU A 530 -10.66 15.75 4.48
N GLN A 531 -10.60 16.73 5.38
CA GLN A 531 -9.41 17.55 5.58
C GLN A 531 -8.22 16.75 6.13
N LYS A 532 -8.43 15.92 7.16
CA LYS A 532 -7.39 15.04 7.70
C LYS A 532 -6.89 14.05 6.65
N LYS A 533 -7.78 13.42 5.88
CA LYS A 533 -7.43 12.55 4.74
C LYS A 533 -6.61 13.27 3.67
N ALA A 534 -6.96 14.52 3.36
CA ALA A 534 -6.18 15.32 2.43
C ALA A 534 -4.79 15.66 2.98
N ASP A 535 -4.67 15.90 4.29
CA ASP A 535 -3.40 16.18 4.96
C ASP A 535 -2.53 14.92 5.09
N THR A 536 -3.11 13.73 5.31
CA THR A 536 -2.38 12.46 5.30
C THR A 536 -1.94 12.08 3.89
N HIS A 537 -2.81 12.25 2.88
CA HIS A 537 -2.43 12.14 1.47
C HIS A 537 -1.25 13.07 1.16
N LYS A 538 -1.29 14.33 1.63
CA LYS A 538 -0.19 15.28 1.45
C LYS A 538 1.09 14.78 2.10
N LYS A 539 1.06 14.33 3.36
CA LYS A 539 2.22 13.74 4.06
C LYS A 539 2.80 12.51 3.32
N MET A 540 1.96 11.76 2.60
CA MET A 540 2.36 10.59 1.81
C MET A 540 2.87 10.91 0.41
N THR A 541 2.63 12.12 -0.10
CA THR A 541 2.96 12.49 -1.49
C THR A 541 3.99 13.61 -1.59
N GLU A 542 4.10 14.46 -0.57
CA GLU A 542 5.16 15.46 -0.41
C GLU A 542 6.19 14.92 0.58
N PHE A 543 7.34 14.48 0.04
CA PHE A 543 8.56 14.15 0.78
C PHE A 543 9.72 14.88 0.12
#